data_AF-A0A350LRM7-F1
#
_entry.id   AF-A0A350LRM7-F1
#
_cell.length_a   1.000
_cell.length_b   1.000
_cell.length_c   1.000
_cell.angle_alpha   90.00
_cell.angle_beta   90.00
_cell.angle_gamma   90.00
#
_symmetry.space_group_name_H-M   'P 1'
#
loop_
_entity.id
_entity.type
_entity.pdbx_description
1 polymer ?
#
loop_
_entity_poly.entity_id
_entity_poly.type
_entity_poly.pdbx_seq_one_letter_code
_entity_poly.pdbx_strand_id
1 'polypeptide(L)'
;DRVLAACGPRKPWIMTSPIRGNERAAAAEVLRAHGMVQEQLPVPPFVHRRFEGPEEQARAIANARAAGHQTDGVETSGHFHAQVLLARPADEATPVTNWSHPLAVPPLD
;
A
#
# COMPACT_ATOMS: atom_id res chain seq x y z
N ASP A 1 -8.92 10.93 11.89
CA ASP A 1 -7.82 11.80 11.40
C ASP A 1 -6.98 12.46 12.51
N ARG A 2 -7.08 12.03 13.78
CA ARG A 2 -6.43 12.69 14.94
C ARG A 2 -4.94 13.03 14.75
N VAL A 3 -4.16 12.15 14.12
CA VAL A 3 -2.73 12.38 13.84
C VAL A 3 -2.54 13.60 12.93
N LEU A 4 -3.24 13.63 11.77
CA LEU A 4 -3.14 14.72 10.81
C LEU A 4 -3.67 16.04 11.37
N ALA A 5 -4.74 15.98 12.16
CA ALA A 5 -5.32 17.15 12.83
C ALA A 5 -4.37 17.77 13.86
N ALA A 6 -3.55 16.96 14.54
CA ALA A 6 -2.56 17.43 15.50
C ALA A 6 -1.28 18.00 14.84
N CYS A 7 -1.04 17.71 13.57
CA CYS A 7 0.10 18.27 12.84
C CYS A 7 -0.11 19.75 12.52
N GLY A 8 1.01 20.49 12.44
CA GLY A 8 1.03 21.88 11.99
C GLY A 8 0.58 22.08 10.53
N PRO A 9 0.78 23.28 9.97
CA PRO A 9 0.35 23.60 8.60
C PRO A 9 0.99 22.67 7.56
N ARG A 10 2.23 22.23 7.79
CA ARG A 10 2.88 21.21 6.96
C ARG A 10 2.60 19.82 7.52
N LYS A 11 1.96 18.97 6.71
CA LYS A 11 1.67 17.58 7.08
C LYS A 11 2.88 16.68 6.82
N PRO A 12 3.14 15.68 7.68
CA PRO A 12 4.21 14.72 7.43
C PRO A 12 3.85 13.83 6.25
N TRP A 13 4.85 13.28 5.58
CA TRP A 13 4.63 12.17 4.66
C TRP A 13 4.18 10.95 5.45
N ILE A 14 3.22 10.20 4.90
CA ILE A 14 2.70 8.99 5.52
C ILE A 14 2.93 7.83 4.56
N MET A 15 3.71 6.85 5.01
CA MET A 15 3.85 5.57 4.34
C MET A 15 3.02 4.54 5.10
N THR A 16 2.20 3.78 4.39
CA THR A 16 1.50 2.61 4.95
C THR A 16 1.71 1.40 4.06
N SER A 17 1.66 0.22 4.67
CA SER A 17 1.78 -1.05 3.94
C SER A 17 0.59 -1.98 4.21
N PRO A 18 -0.62 -1.63 3.74
CA PRO A 18 -1.77 -2.51 3.90
C PRO A 18 -1.59 -3.81 3.11
N ILE A 19 -2.17 -4.87 3.63
CA ILE A 19 -2.42 -6.10 2.86
C ILE A 19 -3.30 -5.73 1.66
N ARG A 20 -2.97 -6.27 0.49
CA ARG A 20 -3.74 -6.06 -0.76
C ARG A 20 -5.18 -6.54 -0.58
N GLY A 21 -6.14 -5.73 -1.01
CA GLY A 21 -7.57 -5.96 -0.81
C GLY A 21 -8.11 -5.50 0.55
N ASN A 22 -7.25 -4.98 1.44
CA ASN A 22 -7.66 -4.40 2.73
C ASN A 22 -7.50 -2.88 2.79
N GLU A 23 -7.01 -2.24 1.73
CA GLU A 23 -7.04 -0.80 1.56
C GLU A 23 -8.48 -0.28 1.62
N ARG A 24 -8.69 0.83 2.34
CA ARG A 24 -10.03 1.38 2.59
C ARG A 24 -10.16 2.76 1.96
N ALA A 25 -11.26 2.96 1.20
CA ALA A 25 -11.62 4.27 0.64
C ALA A 25 -11.65 5.37 1.72
N ALA A 26 -12.17 5.06 2.91
CA ALA A 26 -12.22 6.00 4.03
C ALA A 26 -10.84 6.53 4.46
N ALA A 27 -9.77 5.73 4.36
CA ALA A 27 -8.43 6.19 4.68
C ALA A 27 -7.92 7.20 3.62
N ALA A 28 -8.16 6.91 2.34
CA ALA A 28 -7.83 7.81 1.23
C ALA A 28 -8.61 9.13 1.30
N GLU A 29 -9.89 9.08 1.66
CA GLU A 29 -10.73 10.27 1.86
C GLU A 29 -10.23 11.16 2.99
N VAL A 30 -9.83 10.58 4.11
CA VAL A 30 -9.22 11.31 5.24
C VAL A 30 -7.92 11.99 4.81
N LEU A 31 -7.04 11.28 4.09
CA LEU A 31 -5.81 11.88 3.56
C LEU A 31 -6.11 13.05 2.63
N ARG A 32 -7.04 12.87 1.69
CA ARG A 32 -7.46 13.91 0.75
C ARG A 32 -8.04 15.13 1.45
N ALA A 33 -8.84 14.94 2.50
CA ALA A 33 -9.42 16.03 3.28
C ALA A 33 -8.36 16.90 3.99
N HIS A 34 -7.16 16.35 4.22
CA HIS A 34 -6.02 17.05 4.80
C HIS A 34 -5.01 17.54 3.75
N GLY A 35 -5.40 17.60 2.47
CA GLY A 35 -4.54 18.10 1.39
C GLY A 35 -3.42 17.14 0.96
N MET A 36 -3.54 15.86 1.33
CA MET A 36 -2.57 14.82 0.98
C MET A 36 -2.98 14.12 -0.31
N VAL A 37 -2.00 13.86 -1.18
CA VAL A 37 -2.11 13.00 -2.35
C VAL A 37 -1.53 11.64 -1.97
N GLN A 38 -2.32 10.57 -2.14
CA GLN A 38 -1.88 9.20 -1.93
C GLN A 38 -1.67 8.49 -3.27
N GLU A 39 -0.54 7.82 -3.43
CA GLU A 39 -0.24 6.95 -4.56
C GLU A 39 0.31 5.60 -4.09
N GLN A 40 0.16 4.57 -4.91
CA GLN A 40 0.86 3.31 -4.72
C GLN A 40 2.25 3.42 -5.33
N LEU A 41 3.29 3.05 -4.57
CA LEU A 41 4.63 3.01 -5.14
C LEU A 41 4.74 1.84 -6.14
N PRO A 42 5.46 2.02 -7.26
CA PRO A 42 5.63 1.01 -8.30
C PRO A 42 6.67 -0.04 -7.89
N VAL A 43 6.52 -0.60 -6.70
CA VAL A 43 7.34 -1.70 -6.19
C VAL A 43 6.53 -3.00 -6.23
N PRO A 44 7.17 -4.16 -6.50
CA PRO A 44 6.48 -5.44 -6.40
C PRO A 44 5.83 -5.62 -5.02
N PRO A 45 4.64 -6.23 -4.94
CA PRO A 45 4.04 -6.56 -3.67
C PRO A 45 4.93 -7.56 -2.92
N PHE A 46 4.97 -7.47 -1.59
CA PHE A 46 5.88 -8.26 -0.77
C PHE A 46 5.13 -9.10 0.26
N VAL A 47 5.72 -10.24 0.61
CA VAL A 47 5.13 -11.20 1.55
C VAL A 47 4.95 -10.56 2.93
N HIS A 48 3.75 -10.70 3.49
CA HIS A 48 3.44 -10.31 4.86
C HIS A 48 3.43 -11.52 5.78
N ARG A 49 2.51 -12.47 5.57
CA ARG A 49 2.49 -13.76 6.27
C ARG A 49 1.84 -14.85 5.42
N ARG A 50 2.16 -16.10 5.74
CA ARG A 50 1.49 -17.28 5.16
C ARG A 50 0.02 -17.32 5.58
N PHE A 51 -0.84 -17.85 4.71
CA PHE A 51 -2.22 -18.15 5.07
C PHE A 51 -2.31 -19.29 6.08
N GLU A 52 -3.34 -19.27 6.90
CA GLU A 52 -3.68 -20.33 7.85
C GLU A 52 -4.23 -21.57 7.13
N GLY A 53 -4.89 -21.37 5.99
CA GLY A 53 -5.42 -22.47 5.18
C GLY A 53 -6.11 -22.00 3.89
N PRO A 54 -6.67 -22.94 3.11
CA PRO A 54 -7.25 -22.67 1.80
C PRO A 54 -8.41 -21.66 1.81
N GLU A 55 -9.23 -21.65 2.87
CA GLU A 55 -10.34 -20.71 3.00
C GLU A 55 -9.86 -19.26 3.18
N GLU A 56 -8.79 -19.04 3.96
CA GLU A 56 -8.20 -17.72 4.11
C GLU A 56 -7.59 -17.25 2.79
N GLN A 57 -6.90 -18.15 2.07
CA GLN A 57 -6.35 -17.85 0.75
C GLN A 57 -7.45 -17.47 -0.24
N ALA A 58 -8.55 -18.21 -0.30
CA ALA A 58 -9.67 -17.92 -1.19
C ALA A 58 -10.28 -16.53 -0.92
N ARG A 59 -10.48 -16.17 0.35
CA ARG A 59 -10.96 -14.83 0.74
C ARG A 59 -9.97 -13.72 0.37
N ALA A 60 -8.68 -13.94 0.60
CA ALA A 60 -7.64 -12.98 0.24
C ALA A 60 -7.60 -12.71 -1.27
N ILE A 61 -7.67 -13.75 -2.09
CA ILE A 61 -7.73 -13.64 -3.55
C ILE A 61 -8.98 -12.85 -3.98
N ALA A 62 -10.15 -13.14 -3.39
CA ALA A 62 -11.38 -12.44 -3.73
C ALA A 62 -11.30 -10.93 -3.40
N ASN A 63 -10.79 -10.59 -2.21
CA ASN A 63 -10.61 -9.19 -1.80
C ASN A 63 -9.62 -8.45 -2.68
N ALA A 64 -8.46 -9.07 -2.99
CA ALA A 64 -7.46 -8.48 -3.85
C ALA A 64 -8.04 -8.22 -5.26
N ARG A 65 -8.70 -9.20 -5.87
CA ARG A 65 -9.34 -9.03 -7.18
C ARG A 65 -10.43 -7.95 -7.17
N ALA A 66 -11.24 -7.89 -6.11
CA ALA A 66 -12.27 -6.85 -5.96
C ALA A 66 -11.66 -5.44 -5.91
N ALA A 67 -10.43 -5.30 -5.41
CA ALA A 67 -9.68 -4.06 -5.43
C ALA A 67 -8.83 -3.84 -6.70
N GLY A 68 -8.99 -4.70 -7.73
CA GLY A 68 -8.33 -4.56 -9.03
C GLY A 68 -6.94 -5.18 -9.12
N HIS A 69 -6.54 -5.97 -8.12
CA HIS A 69 -5.22 -6.61 -8.08
C HIS A 69 -5.14 -7.89 -8.92
N GLN A 70 -4.02 -8.07 -9.60
CA GLN A 70 -3.61 -9.36 -10.17
C GLN A 70 -3.10 -10.28 -9.05
N THR A 71 -3.54 -11.54 -9.04
CA THR A 71 -3.33 -12.47 -7.91
C THR A 71 -2.51 -13.73 -8.21
N ASP A 72 -2.39 -14.10 -9.48
CA ASP A 72 -1.68 -15.31 -9.90
C ASP A 72 -0.17 -15.13 -9.72
N GLY A 73 0.47 -16.06 -9.04
CA GLY A 73 1.86 -15.93 -8.62
C GLY A 73 2.06 -14.99 -7.41
N VAL A 74 1.01 -14.32 -6.93
CA VAL A 74 1.06 -13.45 -5.75
C VAL A 74 0.31 -14.10 -4.59
N GLU A 75 -0.99 -13.86 -4.41
CA GLU A 75 -1.77 -14.53 -3.36
C GLU A 75 -1.93 -16.03 -3.63
N THR A 76 -1.87 -16.48 -4.88
CA THR A 76 -1.90 -17.93 -5.16
C THR A 76 -0.65 -18.66 -4.64
N SER A 77 0.42 -17.95 -4.27
CA SER A 77 1.64 -18.53 -3.67
C SER A 77 1.48 -18.94 -2.20
N GLY A 78 0.30 -18.73 -1.60
CA GLY A 78 0.02 -19.16 -0.23
C GLY A 78 0.30 -18.10 0.85
N HIS A 79 0.49 -16.83 0.46
CA HIS A 79 0.79 -15.74 1.38
C HIS A 79 -0.09 -14.50 1.15
N PHE A 80 -0.40 -13.79 2.22
CA PHE A 80 -0.79 -12.39 2.13
C PHE A 80 0.37 -11.57 1.59
N HIS A 81 0.06 -10.65 0.69
CA HIS A 81 1.01 -9.68 0.21
C HIS A 81 0.57 -8.27 0.59
N ALA A 82 1.54 -7.43 0.91
CA ALA A 82 1.36 -6.01 1.16
C ALA A 82 1.89 -5.18 -0.02
N GLN A 83 1.44 -3.94 -0.09
CA GLN A 83 1.89 -2.93 -1.04
C GLN A 83 2.33 -1.68 -0.29
N VAL A 84 3.09 -0.79 -0.91
CA VAL A 84 3.41 0.51 -0.29
C VAL A 84 2.48 1.58 -0.83
N LEU A 85 1.73 2.21 0.07
CA LEU A 85 0.98 3.42 -0.20
C LEU A 85 1.72 4.60 0.43
N LEU A 86 2.03 5.60 -0.38
CA LEU A 86 2.70 6.81 0.03
C LEU A 86 1.73 7.99 -0.11
N ALA A 87 1.53 8.72 0.97
CA ALA A 87 0.76 9.96 0.99
C ALA A 87 1.66 11.15 1.32
N ARG A 88 1.55 12.22 0.51
CA ARG A 88 2.37 13.43 0.61
C ARG A 88 1.51 14.68 0.51
N PRO A 89 1.91 15.81 1.11
CA PRO A 89 1.33 17.11 0.78
C PRO A 89 1.33 17.33 -0.74
N ALA A 90 0.25 17.90 -1.29
CA ALA A 90 0.08 18.03 -2.73
C ALA A 90 1.20 18.86 -3.42
N ASP A 91 1.78 19.83 -2.72
CA ASP A 91 2.90 20.66 -3.18
C ASP A 91 4.25 19.93 -3.15
N GLU A 92 4.34 18.78 -2.48
CA GLU A 92 5.51 17.89 -2.45
C GLU A 92 5.34 16.63 -3.32
N ALA A 93 4.16 16.44 -3.90
CA ALA A 93 3.83 15.28 -4.71
C ALA A 93 4.43 15.39 -6.13
N THR A 94 5.63 14.85 -6.31
CA THR A 94 6.27 14.64 -7.63
C THR A 94 6.14 13.19 -8.08
N PRO A 95 6.03 12.86 -9.38
CA PRO A 95 5.90 11.47 -9.84
C PRO A 95 7.00 10.56 -9.26
N VAL A 96 6.59 9.51 -8.54
CA VAL A 96 7.53 8.57 -7.89
C VAL A 96 8.36 7.76 -8.88
N THR A 97 7.90 7.65 -10.13
CA THR A 97 8.65 7.03 -11.24
C THR A 97 9.98 7.72 -11.54
N ASN A 98 10.13 8.99 -11.13
CA ASN A 98 11.33 9.78 -11.37
C ASN A 98 12.31 9.71 -10.20
N TRP A 99 12.00 8.93 -9.16
CA TRP A 99 12.87 8.77 -8.02
C TRP A 99 13.98 7.78 -8.38
N SER A 100 15.22 8.14 -8.09
CA SER A 100 16.31 7.18 -8.11
C SER A 100 15.92 6.01 -7.21
N HIS A 101 15.98 4.78 -7.72
CA HIS A 101 15.78 3.56 -6.94
C HIS A 101 17.16 3.04 -6.49
N PRO A 102 17.77 3.53 -5.38
CA PRO A 102 19.09 3.08 -4.97
C PRO A 102 19.12 1.67 -4.38
N LEU A 103 17.98 0.98 -4.24
CA LEU A 103 17.90 -0.30 -3.54
C LEU A 103 17.71 -1.44 -4.54
N ALA A 104 18.82 -1.92 -5.10
CA ALA A 104 18.90 -3.32 -5.49
C ALA A 104 18.91 -4.14 -4.18
N VAL A 105 17.75 -4.66 -3.77
CA VAL A 105 17.67 -5.61 -2.66
C VAL A 105 17.99 -6.99 -3.23
N PRO A 106 19.11 -7.63 -2.84
CA PRO A 106 19.37 -9.00 -3.25
C PRO A 106 18.21 -9.92 -2.80
N PRO A 107 17.96 -11.03 -3.50
CA PRO A 107 17.02 -12.04 -3.02
C PRO A 107 17.36 -12.43 -1.58
N LEU A 108 16.34 -12.61 -0.73
CA LEU A 108 16.52 -13.29 0.55
C LEU A 108 16.80 -14.75 0.25
N ASP A 109 18.00 -15.22 0.60
CA ASP A 109 18.42 -16.63 0.56
C ASP A 109 17.58 -17.51 1.52
#